data_AF-A0A662S6L8-F1
#
_entry.id   AF-A0A662S6L8-F1
#
_cell.length_a   1.000
_cell.length_b   1.000
_cell.length_c   1.000
_cell.angle_alpha   90.00
_cell.angle_beta   90.00
_cell.angle_gamma   90.00
#
_symmetry.space_group_name_H-M   'P 1'
#
loop_
_entity.id
_entity.type
_entity.pdbx_description
1 polymer ?
#
loop_
_entity_poly.entity_id
_entity_poly.type
_entity_poly.pdbx_seq_one_letter_code
_entity_poly.pdbx_strand_id
1 'polypeptide(L)'
;MEGVRGWRKLRGYRSHIDIPSTILSLLGERKETDYRGKDMIRDPGSDIVYAEAVHNEKGRPVLIFSEAEEIRATFAVKKGSKKYIAQYRGSSILWEELFDLVNDPGERIDLSGDENNRQVLDELRSELSSHMRTLGIDLMEIERRFKSLKSKRVKA
;
A
#
# COMPACT_ATOMS: atom_id res chain seq x y z
N MET A 1 -9.29 34.70 -31.01
CA MET A 1 -9.23 33.25 -30.78
C MET A 1 -9.06 33.03 -29.29
N GLU A 2 -10.14 32.67 -28.61
CA GLU A 2 -10.12 32.34 -27.18
C GLU A 2 -9.57 30.92 -27.03
N GLY A 3 -8.39 30.80 -26.41
CA GLY A 3 -7.78 29.51 -26.12
C GLY A 3 -8.52 28.81 -24.99
N VAL A 4 -8.83 27.53 -25.21
CA VAL A 4 -9.49 26.66 -24.23
C VAL A 4 -8.69 26.65 -22.91
N ARG A 5 -9.15 27.41 -21.91
CA ARG A 5 -8.83 27.17 -20.50
C ARG A 5 -9.32 25.77 -20.17
N GLY A 6 -8.48 24.84 -19.70
CA GLY A 6 -9.09 23.59 -19.22
C GLY A 6 -8.26 22.42 -18.70
N TRP A 7 -6.93 22.41 -18.72
CA TRP A 7 -6.19 21.26 -18.17
C TRP A 7 -5.06 21.69 -17.24
N ARG A 8 -5.38 21.79 -15.95
CA ARG A 8 -4.37 21.94 -14.90
C ARG A 8 -3.74 20.57 -14.69
N LYS A 9 -2.44 20.43 -14.97
CA LYS A 9 -1.69 19.20 -14.68
C LYS A 9 -1.78 18.93 -13.18
N LEU A 10 -2.41 17.82 -12.80
CA LEU A 10 -2.44 17.37 -11.41
C LEU A 10 -0.99 17.08 -10.97
N ARG A 11 -0.56 17.70 -9.87
CA ARG A 11 0.74 17.41 -9.24
C ARG A 11 0.53 16.31 -8.18
N GLY A 12 1.58 15.65 -7.73
CA GLY A 12 1.53 14.62 -6.67
C GLY A 12 1.04 13.23 -7.11
N TYR A 13 1.28 12.22 -6.27
CA TYR A 13 0.80 10.86 -6.48
C TYR A 13 -0.72 10.76 -6.29
N ARG A 14 -1.29 9.74 -6.91
CA ARG A 14 -2.70 9.38 -6.87
C ARG A 14 -2.82 7.91 -6.52
N SER A 15 -3.87 7.55 -5.79
CA SER A 15 -4.21 6.18 -5.46
C SER A 15 -5.55 5.81 -6.05
N HIS A 16 -5.76 4.53 -6.35
CA HIS A 16 -7.06 4.05 -6.84
C HIS A 16 -8.20 4.31 -5.84
N ILE A 17 -7.90 4.39 -4.54
CA ILE A 17 -8.89 4.70 -3.51
C ILE A 17 -9.39 6.15 -3.58
N ASP A 18 -8.74 7.02 -4.35
CA ASP A 18 -9.14 8.42 -4.55
C ASP A 18 -10.34 8.55 -5.51
N ILE A 19 -10.59 7.53 -6.33
CA ILE A 19 -11.65 7.55 -7.35
C ILE A 19 -13.05 7.75 -6.72
N PRO A 20 -13.49 6.96 -5.71
CA PRO A 20 -14.80 7.14 -5.11
C PRO A 20 -15.02 8.54 -4.54
N SER A 21 -14.05 9.07 -3.79
CA SER A 21 -14.12 10.44 -3.23
C SER A 21 -14.22 11.51 -4.31
N THR A 22 -13.55 11.31 -5.44
CA THR A 22 -13.61 12.22 -6.59
C THR A 22 -14.98 12.18 -7.26
N ILE A 23 -15.57 10.99 -7.44
CA ILE A 23 -16.91 10.82 -8.01
C ILE A 23 -17.96 11.51 -7.14
N LEU A 24 -17.94 11.28 -5.82
CA LEU A 24 -18.89 11.91 -4.90
C LEU A 24 -18.81 13.44 -4.96
N SER A 25 -17.59 13.98 -5.00
CA SER A 25 -17.38 15.43 -5.14
C SER A 25 -17.94 16.01 -6.45
N LEU A 26 -17.79 15.28 -7.57
CA LEU A 26 -18.36 15.66 -8.87
C LEU A 26 -19.89 15.67 -8.86
N LEU A 27 -20.51 14.77 -8.11
CA LEU A 27 -21.97 14.69 -7.96
C LEU A 27 -22.53 15.71 -6.95
N GLY A 28 -21.66 16.46 -6.26
CA GLY A 28 -22.08 17.39 -5.20
C GLY A 28 -22.47 16.68 -3.90
N GLU A 29 -22.18 15.39 -3.78
CA GLU A 29 -22.49 14.59 -2.61
C GLU A 29 -21.48 14.80 -1.48
N ARG A 30 -21.94 14.70 -0.23
CA ARG A 30 -21.02 14.73 0.91
C ARG A 30 -20.28 13.40 0.99
N LYS A 31 -18.96 13.48 1.10
CA LYS A 31 -18.11 12.33 1.35
C LYS A 31 -18.42 11.76 2.74
N GLU A 32 -18.77 10.48 2.81
CA GLU A 32 -18.88 9.75 4.08
C GLU A 32 -17.50 9.62 4.76
N THR A 33 -17.48 9.52 6.08
CA THR A 33 -16.24 9.46 6.89
C THR A 33 -15.35 8.27 6.55
N ASP A 34 -15.92 7.24 5.96
CA ASP A 34 -15.27 5.93 5.79
C ASP A 34 -14.42 5.87 4.51
N TYR A 35 -14.62 6.79 3.58
CA TYR A 35 -13.78 6.90 2.38
C TYR A 35 -12.43 7.49 2.74
N ARG A 36 -11.36 6.70 2.59
CA ARG A 36 -9.99 7.12 2.92
C ARG A 36 -9.31 7.92 1.80
N GLY A 37 -9.74 7.76 0.55
CA GLY A 37 -9.14 8.46 -0.59
C GLY A 37 -9.50 9.94 -0.67
N LYS A 38 -8.70 10.70 -1.40
CA LYS A 38 -8.84 12.16 -1.56
C LYS A 38 -9.60 12.51 -2.83
N ASP A 39 -10.22 13.68 -2.86
CA ASP A 39 -10.81 14.21 -4.10
C ASP A 39 -9.68 14.72 -5.01
N MET A 40 -9.46 14.03 -6.13
CA MET A 40 -8.35 14.32 -7.04
C MET A 40 -8.43 15.66 -7.76
N ILE A 41 -9.62 16.27 -7.83
CA ILE A 41 -9.86 17.55 -8.51
C ILE A 41 -9.50 18.71 -7.59
N ARG A 42 -9.85 18.59 -6.30
CA ARG A 42 -9.65 19.65 -5.31
C ARG A 42 -8.32 19.51 -4.55
N ASP A 43 -7.79 18.30 -4.44
CA ASP A 43 -6.56 18.03 -3.68
C ASP A 43 -5.30 18.05 -4.59
N PRO A 44 -4.22 18.74 -4.18
CA PRO A 44 -2.97 18.80 -4.93
C PRO A 44 -2.19 17.48 -4.99
N GLY A 45 -2.67 16.39 -4.38
CA GLY A 45 -2.05 15.08 -4.39
C GLY A 45 -1.24 14.77 -3.16
N SER A 46 -0.89 13.49 -3.02
CA SER A 46 -0.03 13.01 -1.94
C SER A 46 1.44 13.00 -2.38
N ASP A 47 2.37 13.27 -1.48
CA ASP A 47 3.81 13.04 -1.65
C ASP A 47 4.21 11.58 -1.45
N ILE A 48 3.26 10.77 -0.95
CA ILE A 48 3.41 9.35 -0.65
C ILE A 48 2.22 8.54 -1.15
N VAL A 49 2.47 7.33 -1.67
CA VAL A 49 1.42 6.36 -2.03
C VAL A 49 1.77 4.98 -1.49
N TYR A 50 0.75 4.24 -1.11
CA TYR A 50 0.85 2.91 -0.51
C TYR A 50 0.14 1.88 -1.39
N ALA A 51 0.66 0.66 -1.39
CA ALA A 51 0.00 -0.51 -1.95
C ALA A 51 0.12 -1.68 -0.98
N GLU A 52 -0.88 -2.54 -0.95
CA GLU A 52 -0.92 -3.72 -0.09
C GLU A 52 -1.42 -4.93 -0.87
N ALA A 53 -0.88 -6.11 -0.52
CA ALA A 53 -1.30 -7.38 -1.08
C ALA A 53 -1.23 -8.48 -0.02
N VAL A 54 -2.34 -9.16 0.22
CA VAL A 54 -2.39 -10.35 1.08
C VAL A 54 -2.36 -11.59 0.21
N HIS A 55 -1.39 -12.46 0.43
CA HIS A 55 -1.12 -13.62 -0.41
C HIS A 55 -0.53 -14.78 0.41
N ASN A 56 -0.45 -15.97 -0.17
CA ASN A 56 0.20 -17.12 0.45
C ASN A 56 1.71 -17.14 0.16
N GLU A 57 2.41 -18.19 0.61
CA GLU A 57 3.85 -18.37 0.40
C GLU A 57 4.27 -18.44 -1.08
N LYS A 58 3.34 -18.75 -1.99
CA LYS A 58 3.55 -18.81 -3.45
C LYS A 58 3.18 -17.52 -4.16
N GLY A 59 2.87 -16.44 -3.43
CA GLY A 59 2.43 -15.16 -3.99
C GLY A 59 1.00 -15.18 -4.54
N ARG A 60 0.22 -16.24 -4.27
CA ARG A 60 -1.17 -16.33 -4.74
C ARG A 60 -2.09 -15.59 -3.79
N PRO A 61 -3.05 -14.79 -4.28
CA PRO A 61 -4.02 -14.12 -3.42
C PRO A 61 -4.72 -15.11 -2.50
N VAL A 62 -4.79 -14.79 -1.20
CA VAL A 62 -5.57 -15.58 -0.25
C VAL A 62 -7.04 -15.21 -0.47
N LEU A 63 -7.69 -15.86 -1.43
CA LEU A 63 -9.14 -15.87 -1.46
C LEU A 63 -9.63 -16.46 -0.12
N ILE A 64 -10.77 -15.98 0.37
CA ILE A 64 -11.42 -16.35 1.64
C ILE A 64 -11.61 -17.89 1.81
N PHE A 65 -11.28 -18.68 0.79
CA PHE A 65 -11.46 -20.12 0.70
C PHE A 65 -10.18 -20.95 0.46
N SER A 66 -8.98 -20.37 0.46
CA SER A 66 -7.76 -21.10 0.07
C SER A 66 -7.21 -22.04 1.16
N GLU A 67 -6.66 -23.18 0.73
CA GLU A 67 -5.94 -24.18 1.54
C GLU A 67 -4.55 -23.69 2.04
N ALA A 68 -4.28 -22.39 2.00
CA ALA A 68 -2.96 -21.86 2.31
C ALA A 68 -2.47 -22.32 3.70
N GLU A 69 -1.18 -22.65 3.79
CA GLU A 69 -0.57 -23.03 5.06
C GLU A 69 -0.11 -21.80 5.85
N GLU A 70 0.26 -20.74 5.13
CA GLU A 70 0.77 -19.49 5.67
C GLU A 70 0.16 -18.29 4.93
N ILE A 71 -0.18 -17.24 5.65
CA ILE A 71 -0.53 -15.93 5.08
C ILE A 71 0.67 -15.00 5.18
N ARG A 72 0.90 -14.27 4.10
CA ARG A 72 1.85 -13.17 4.00
C ARG A 72 1.12 -11.90 3.59
N ALA A 73 1.65 -10.77 4.05
CA ALA A 73 1.21 -9.46 3.61
C ALA A 73 2.42 -8.71 3.05
N THR A 74 2.34 -8.28 1.79
CA THR A 74 3.36 -7.43 1.18
C THR A 74 2.81 -6.02 1.08
N PHE A 75 3.60 -5.06 1.56
CA PHE A 75 3.31 -3.64 1.47
C PHE A 75 4.37 -2.97 0.61
N ALA A 76 3.96 -1.98 -0.17
CA ALA A 76 4.86 -1.11 -0.90
C ALA A 76 4.54 0.36 -0.59
N VAL A 77 5.58 1.16 -0.43
CA VAL A 77 5.50 2.60 -0.20
C VAL A 77 6.35 3.30 -1.24
N LYS A 78 5.79 4.31 -1.90
CA LYS A 78 6.55 5.21 -2.79
C LYS A 78 6.50 6.62 -2.24
N LYS A 79 7.66 7.20 -1.95
CA LYS A 79 7.85 8.59 -1.49
C LYS A 79 8.98 9.22 -2.30
N GLY A 80 8.68 10.29 -3.03
CA GLY A 80 9.64 10.87 -3.98
C GLY A 80 10.17 9.84 -5.01
N SER A 81 11.49 9.78 -5.19
CA SER A 81 12.13 8.81 -6.10
C SER A 81 12.22 7.41 -5.51
N LYS A 82 11.99 7.23 -4.21
CA LYS A 82 12.24 5.95 -3.54
C LYS A 82 10.97 5.11 -3.47
N LYS A 83 11.15 3.80 -3.63
CA LYS A 83 10.12 2.80 -3.36
C LYS A 83 10.68 1.76 -2.39
N TYR A 84 9.97 1.56 -1.30
CA TYR A 84 10.25 0.55 -0.30
C TYR A 84 9.20 -0.54 -0.38
N ILE A 85 9.61 -1.81 -0.33
CA ILE A 85 8.73 -2.98 -0.31
C ILE A 85 9.10 -3.80 0.91
N ALA A 86 8.09 -4.29 1.63
CA ALA A 86 8.30 -5.19 2.77
C ALA A 86 7.24 -6.28 2.81
N GLN A 87 7.70 -7.51 2.97
CA GLN A 87 6.85 -8.66 3.18
C GLN A 87 6.84 -9.05 4.65
N TYR A 88 5.65 -9.29 5.19
CA TYR A 88 5.41 -9.65 6.57
C TYR A 88 4.79 -11.04 6.68
N ARG A 89 5.13 -11.72 7.78
CA ARG A 89 4.42 -12.88 8.31
C ARG A 89 4.09 -12.62 9.78
N GLY A 90 2.80 -12.55 10.10
CA GLY A 90 2.38 -11.98 11.38
C GLY A 90 2.98 -10.58 11.54
N SER A 91 3.57 -10.28 12.69
CA SER A 91 4.23 -8.99 12.95
C SER A 91 5.70 -8.90 12.50
N SER A 92 6.27 -9.97 11.94
CA SER A 92 7.69 -10.02 11.55
C SER A 92 7.89 -9.71 10.08
N ILE A 93 8.89 -8.87 9.76
CA ILE A 93 9.38 -8.67 8.39
C ILE A 93 10.16 -9.91 7.96
N LEU A 94 9.78 -10.52 6.84
CA LEU A 94 10.48 -11.65 6.22
C LEU A 94 11.60 -11.18 5.29
N TRP A 95 11.31 -10.15 4.50
CA TRP A 95 12.28 -9.50 3.61
C TRP A 95 11.78 -8.09 3.29
N GLU A 96 12.72 -7.24 2.89
CA GLU A 96 12.47 -5.88 2.45
C GLU A 96 13.39 -5.52 1.28
N GLU A 97 12.94 -4.60 0.44
CA GLU A 97 13.69 -4.08 -0.71
C GLU A 97 13.52 -2.56 -0.81
N LEU A 98 14.54 -1.87 -1.33
CA LEU A 98 14.54 -0.44 -1.57
C LEU A 98 15.03 -0.12 -2.97
N PHE A 99 14.23 0.61 -3.75
CA PHE A 99 14.56 0.98 -5.13
C PHE A 99 14.60 2.50 -5.31
N ASP A 100 15.48 2.95 -6.21
CA ASP A 100 15.51 4.33 -6.70
C ASP A 100 14.90 4.39 -8.10
N LEU A 101 13.66 4.85 -8.20
CA LEU A 101 12.90 4.87 -9.44
C LEU A 101 13.37 5.94 -10.44
N VAL A 102 14.26 6.85 -10.05
CA VAL A 102 14.85 7.83 -10.98
C VAL A 102 16.06 7.21 -11.68
N ASN A 103 16.93 6.58 -10.90
CA ASN A 103 18.18 5.99 -11.43
C ASN A 103 17.99 4.56 -11.95
N ASP A 104 17.00 3.84 -11.41
CA ASP A 104 16.63 2.48 -11.76
C ASP A 104 15.09 2.32 -11.81
N PRO A 105 14.43 2.89 -12.85
CA PRO A 105 12.99 2.76 -13.02
C PRO A 105 12.53 1.31 -13.26
N GLY A 106 13.46 0.39 -13.54
CA GLY A 106 13.20 -1.02 -13.76
C GLY A 106 13.24 -1.87 -12.50
N GLU A 107 13.54 -1.29 -11.34
CA GLU A 107 13.55 -1.97 -10.03
C GLU A 107 14.45 -3.21 -10.02
N ARG A 108 15.64 -3.08 -10.61
CA ARG A 108 16.61 -4.16 -10.81
C ARG A 108 17.64 -4.25 -9.71
N ILE A 109 17.92 -3.14 -9.02
CA ILE A 109 18.96 -3.03 -8.01
C ILE A 109 18.30 -2.74 -6.66
N ASP A 110 18.33 -3.72 -5.77
CA ASP A 110 17.93 -3.54 -4.38
C ASP A 110 19.02 -2.79 -3.59
N LEU A 111 18.64 -1.68 -2.98
CA LEU A 111 19.47 -0.80 -2.17
C LEU A 111 19.30 -1.03 -0.66
N SER A 112 18.47 -2.00 -0.24
CA SER A 112 18.15 -2.25 1.17
C SER A 112 19.38 -2.60 2.03
N GLY A 113 20.38 -3.25 1.43
CA GLY A 113 21.64 -3.63 2.07
C GLY A 113 22.76 -2.57 2.01
N ASP A 114 22.53 -1.43 1.37
CA ASP A 114 23.53 -0.36 1.25
C ASP A 114 23.45 0.59 2.47
N GLU A 115 24.52 0.66 3.27
CA GLU A 115 24.60 1.54 4.44
C GLU A 115 24.36 3.01 4.10
N ASN A 116 24.67 3.46 2.87
CA ASN A 116 24.38 4.84 2.45
C ASN A 116 22.87 5.14 2.35
N ASN A 117 22.04 4.10 2.19
CA ASN A 117 20.60 4.22 2.09
C ASN A 117 19.88 3.88 3.41
N ARG A 118 20.61 3.53 4.48
CA ARG A 118 20.05 3.07 5.75
C ARG A 118 19.07 4.05 6.39
N GLN A 119 19.40 5.34 6.41
CA GLN A 119 18.50 6.36 6.95
C GLN A 119 17.18 6.42 6.18
N VAL A 120 17.24 6.38 4.84
CA VAL A 120 16.05 6.40 3.97
C VAL A 120 15.19 5.16 4.19
N LEU A 121 15.84 4.00 4.32
CA LEU A 121 15.17 2.74 4.62
C LEU A 121 14.42 2.80 5.96
N ASP A 122 15.09 3.27 7.02
CA ASP A 122 14.50 3.40 8.36
C ASP A 122 13.33 4.40 8.39
N GLU A 123 13.45 5.52 7.67
CA GLU A 123 12.37 6.50 7.50
C GLU A 123 11.15 5.87 6.82
N LEU A 124 11.33 5.18 5.69
CA LEU A 124 10.24 4.53 4.96
C LEU A 124 9.62 3.36 5.74
N ARG A 125 10.43 2.62 6.51
CA ARG A 125 9.94 1.57 7.40
C ARG A 125 9.05 2.15 8.51
N SER A 126 9.46 3.29 9.08
CA SER A 126 8.68 4.01 10.11
C SER A 126 7.38 4.56 9.55
N GLU A 127 7.41 5.17 8.36
CA GLU A 127 6.23 5.66 7.64
C GLU A 127 5.23 4.55 7.35
N LEU A 128 5.68 3.40 6.86
CA LEU A 128 4.83 2.24 6.62
C LEU A 128 4.19 1.75 7.93
N SER A 129 5.00 1.60 8.98
CA SER A 129 4.52 1.14 10.29
C SER A 129 3.47 2.10 10.87
N SER A 130 3.66 3.41 10.70
CA SER A 130 2.70 4.43 11.08
C SER A 130 1.39 4.30 10.30
N HIS A 131 1.49 4.17 8.97
CA HIS A 131 0.34 3.99 8.09
C HIS A 131 -0.48 2.75 8.49
N MET A 132 0.16 1.60 8.70
CA MET A 132 -0.50 0.37 9.13
C MET A 132 -1.27 0.56 10.45
N ARG A 133 -0.68 1.27 11.43
CA ARG A 133 -1.36 1.61 12.69
C ARG A 133 -2.57 2.49 12.46
N THR A 134 -2.46 3.53 11.62
CA THR A 134 -3.58 4.42 11.28
C THR A 134 -4.74 3.65 10.61
N LEU A 135 -4.43 2.66 9.78
CA LEU A 135 -5.45 1.84 9.13
C LEU A 135 -6.07 0.79 10.07
N GLY A 136 -5.48 0.56 11.25
CA GLY A 136 -5.88 -0.48 12.17
C GLY A 136 -5.51 -1.89 11.67
N ILE A 137 -4.47 -2.01 10.85
CA ILE A 137 -4.00 -3.29 10.35
C ILE A 137 -3.28 -4.04 11.47
N ASP A 138 -3.90 -5.14 11.93
CA ASP A 138 -3.29 -6.08 12.86
C ASP A 138 -3.02 -7.41 12.12
N LEU A 139 -1.76 -7.60 11.73
CA LEU A 139 -1.32 -8.78 11.01
C LEU A 139 -1.40 -10.06 11.87
N MET A 140 -1.28 -9.96 13.20
CA MET A 140 -1.46 -11.12 14.08
C MET A 140 -2.93 -11.53 14.13
N GLU A 141 -3.85 -10.57 14.18
CA GLU A 141 -5.29 -10.84 14.13
C GLU A 141 -5.70 -11.45 12.79
N ILE A 142 -5.14 -10.97 11.68
CA ILE A 142 -5.36 -11.56 10.34
C ILE A 142 -4.90 -13.04 10.33
N GLU A 143 -3.70 -13.32 10.83
CA GLU A 143 -3.17 -14.68 10.92
C GLU A 143 -4.02 -15.57 11.84
N ARG A 144 -4.46 -15.04 12.99
CA ARG A 144 -5.31 -15.77 13.96
C ARG A 144 -6.66 -16.13 13.36
N ARG A 145 -7.32 -15.19 12.68
CA ARG A 145 -8.60 -15.42 11.99
C ARG A 145 -8.45 -16.51 10.94
N PHE A 146 -7.37 -16.48 10.17
CA PHE A 146 -7.08 -17.51 9.18
C PHE A 146 -6.91 -18.91 9.78
N LYS A 147 -6.08 -19.04 10.83
CA LYS A 147 -5.90 -20.31 11.55
C LYS A 147 -7.21 -20.85 12.14
N SER A 148 -8.06 -19.96 12.66
CA SER A 148 -9.38 -20.32 13.17
C SER A 148 -10.33 -20.84 12.10
N LEU A 149 -10.34 -20.22 10.91
CA LEU A 149 -11.16 -20.69 9.79
C LEU A 149 -10.72 -22.07 9.31
N LYS A 150 -9.40 -22.33 9.25
CA LYS A 150 -8.85 -23.63 8.87
C LYS A 150 -9.25 -24.73 9.85
N SER A 151 -9.17 -24.47 11.16
CA SER A 151 -9.49 -25.49 12.18
C SER A 151 -10.97 -25.88 12.20
N LYS A 152 -11.88 -24.95 11.86
CA LYS A 152 -13.31 -25.25 11.69
C LYS A 152 -13.57 -26.17 10.50
N ARG A 153 -12.78 -26.06 9.42
CA ARG A 153 -12.91 -26.88 8.21
C ARG A 153 -12.47 -28.32 8.41
N VAL A 154 -11.45 -28.57 9.24
CA VAL A 154 -10.95 -29.93 9.55
C VAL A 154 -11.93 -30.72 10.42
N LYS A 155 -12.87 -30.04 11.09
CA LYS A 155 -13.86 -30.65 11.99
C LYS A 155 -15.25 -30.84 11.36
N ALA A 156 -15.44 -30.41 10.12
CA ALA A 156 -16.68 -30.57 9.35
C ALA A 156 -16.53 -31.73 8.36
#